data_AF-A0A7C8BQQ1-F1
#
_entry.id   AF-A0A7C8BQQ1-F1
#
_cell.length_a   1.000
_cell.length_b   1.000
_cell.length_c   1.000
_cell.angle_alpha   90.00
_cell.angle_beta   90.00
_cell.angle_gamma   90.00
#
_symmetry.space_group_name_H-M   'P 1'
#
loop_
_entity.id
_entity.type
_entity.pdbx_description
1 polymer ?
#
loop_
_entity_poly.entity_id
_entity_poly.type
_entity_poly.pdbx_seq_one_letter_code
_entity_poly.pdbx_strand_id
1 'polypeptide(L)'
;MFGIGGFELFLILLFGFLIFGPDKLPAMAKTIGKAIAKFRSAQEEMSGVLKGEMVFDKDAEDPFKNPLDALDDVAAKASKGATAAKKAASTATKKAGQAAKKSGSATAAAGAAAAAAAKVEQGGDAPAKPESFAERKARYDKERQAKKEAEAEKAKKEAEEERKAAAEARKAEAAAKRAEAEAKRKAEAAAKTVSEAADAAPAAPAADMPAAEKKEN
;
A
#
# COMPACT_ATOMS: atom_id res chain seq x y z
N MET A 1 15.18 -25.75 -22.29
CA MET A 1 15.86 -25.74 -20.97
C MET A 1 16.92 -24.65 -20.99
N PHE A 2 17.09 -23.93 -19.89
CA PHE A 2 17.53 -22.52 -19.80
C PHE A 2 18.87 -22.10 -20.45
N GLY A 3 19.59 -22.97 -21.17
CA GLY A 3 20.83 -22.62 -21.90
C GLY A 3 22.00 -22.12 -21.03
N ILE A 4 21.78 -22.05 -19.71
CA ILE A 4 22.68 -21.49 -18.71
C ILE A 4 23.62 -22.58 -18.22
N GLY A 5 24.92 -22.32 -18.32
CA GLY A 5 25.97 -23.18 -17.75
C GLY A 5 26.04 -23.09 -16.22
N GLY A 6 26.71 -24.07 -15.59
CA GLY A 6 26.91 -24.06 -14.13
C GLY A 6 27.64 -22.82 -13.62
N PHE A 7 28.59 -22.29 -14.41
CA PHE A 7 29.32 -21.06 -14.09
C PHE A 7 28.43 -19.80 -14.17
N GLU A 8 27.57 -19.72 -15.18
CA GLU A 8 26.63 -18.60 -15.35
C GLU A 8 25.56 -18.61 -14.24
N LEU A 9 25.07 -19.79 -13.86
CA LEU A 9 24.18 -19.93 -12.70
C LEU A 9 24.87 -19.46 -11.41
N PHE A 10 26.14 -19.79 -11.21
CA PHE A 10 26.93 -19.33 -10.07
C PHE A 10 27.12 -17.81 -10.05
N LEU A 11 27.42 -17.18 -11.20
CA LEU A 11 27.51 -15.73 -11.32
C LEU A 11 26.20 -15.04 -10.97
N ILE A 12 25.07 -15.54 -11.48
CA ILE A 12 23.74 -15.00 -11.15
C ILE A 12 23.45 -15.16 -9.65
N LEU A 13 23.82 -16.29 -9.06
CA LEU A 13 23.65 -16.52 -7.63
C LEU A 13 24.52 -15.57 -6.80
N LEU A 14 25.75 -15.30 -7.22
CA LEU A 14 26.66 -14.35 -6.58
C LEU A 14 26.11 -12.92 -6.64
N PHE A 15 25.60 -12.48 -7.81
CA PHE A 15 24.95 -11.17 -7.94
C PHE A 15 23.65 -11.10 -7.11
N GLY A 16 22.83 -12.16 -7.13
CA GLY A 16 21.63 -12.23 -6.30
C GLY A 16 21.94 -12.18 -4.80
N PHE A 17 23.03 -12.83 -4.39
CA PHE A 17 23.52 -12.82 -3.01
C PHE A 17 24.14 -11.48 -2.63
N LEU A 18 24.75 -10.74 -3.56
CA LEU A 18 25.25 -9.39 -3.31
C LEU A 18 24.11 -8.36 -3.19
N ILE A 19 23.08 -8.50 -4.03
CA ILE A 19 21.90 -7.60 -4.02
C ILE A 19 21.01 -7.86 -2.80
N PHE A 20 20.63 -9.11 -2.56
CA PHE A 20 19.69 -9.46 -1.49
C PHE A 20 20.39 -9.86 -0.19
N GLY A 21 21.64 -10.28 -0.24
CA GLY A 21 22.43 -10.70 0.93
C GLY A 21 22.36 -12.21 1.25
N PRO A 22 23.38 -12.73 1.95
CA PRO A 22 23.45 -14.12 2.41
C PRO A 22 22.25 -14.62 3.18
N ASP A 23 21.68 -13.74 3.99
CA ASP A 23 20.69 -14.12 4.99
C ASP A 23 19.27 -14.05 4.43
N LYS A 24 19.03 -13.24 3.39
CA LYS A 24 17.69 -13.04 2.82
C LYS A 24 17.27 -14.17 1.88
N LEU A 25 18.16 -14.65 1.02
CA LEU A 25 17.86 -15.79 0.14
C LEU A 25 17.43 -17.06 0.90
N PRO A 26 18.13 -17.53 1.95
CA PRO A 26 17.70 -18.70 2.72
C PRO A 26 16.45 -18.43 3.56
N ALA A 27 16.23 -17.19 4.02
CA ALA A 27 14.98 -16.82 4.68
C ALA A 27 13.78 -16.93 3.72
N MET A 28 13.92 -16.43 2.48
CA MET A 28 12.89 -16.53 1.44
C MET A 28 12.70 -17.97 0.96
N ALA A 29 13.78 -18.75 0.82
CA ALA A 29 13.68 -20.17 0.49
C ALA A 29 12.92 -20.95 1.57
N LYS A 30 13.10 -20.63 2.85
CA LYS A 30 12.34 -21.26 3.95
C LYS A 30 10.86 -20.92 3.90
N THR A 31 10.47 -19.68 3.56
CA THR A 31 9.05 -19.30 3.47
C THR A 31 8.39 -19.89 2.24
N ILE A 32 9.02 -19.77 1.08
CA ILE A 32 8.55 -20.36 -0.18
C ILE A 32 8.49 -21.88 -0.07
N GLY A 33 9.51 -22.52 0.51
CA GLY A 33 9.54 -23.95 0.75
C GLY A 33 8.40 -24.44 1.65
N LYS A 34 8.09 -23.71 2.74
CA LYS A 34 6.92 -24.00 3.59
C LYS A 34 5.60 -23.84 2.83
N ALA A 35 5.49 -22.86 1.93
CA ALA A 35 4.30 -22.65 1.12
C ALA A 35 4.12 -23.76 0.09
N ILE A 36 5.19 -24.14 -0.61
CA ILE A 36 5.20 -25.27 -1.57
C ILE A 36 4.87 -26.58 -0.85
N ALA A 37 5.45 -26.82 0.33
CA ALA A 37 5.15 -28.02 1.12
C ALA A 37 3.66 -28.09 1.49
N LYS A 38 3.08 -26.99 2.00
CA LYS A 38 1.64 -26.93 2.29
C LYS A 38 0.76 -27.11 1.06
N PHE A 39 1.16 -26.51 -0.06
CA PHE A 39 0.45 -26.66 -1.32
C PHE A 39 0.51 -28.12 -1.81
N ARG A 40 1.66 -28.78 -1.68
CA ARG A 40 1.80 -30.20 -2.02
C ARG A 40 0.96 -31.09 -1.12
N SER A 41 0.96 -30.87 0.20
CA SER A 41 0.10 -31.62 1.12
C SER A 41 -1.39 -31.41 0.83
N ALA A 42 -1.82 -30.18 0.55
CA ALA A 42 -3.19 -29.89 0.14
C ALA A 42 -3.54 -30.53 -1.23
N GLN A 43 -2.59 -30.53 -2.18
CA GLN A 43 -2.76 -31.26 -3.43
C GLN A 43 -2.91 -32.76 -3.20
N GLU A 44 -2.16 -33.35 -2.26
CA GLU A 44 -2.23 -34.77 -1.92
C GLU A 44 -3.54 -35.12 -1.21
N GLU A 45 -4.02 -34.28 -0.29
CA GLU A 45 -5.33 -34.44 0.35
C GLU A 45 -6.47 -34.31 -0.68
N MET A 46 -6.42 -33.27 -1.51
CA MET A 46 -7.40 -33.05 -2.58
C MET A 46 -7.37 -34.19 -3.61
N SER A 47 -6.18 -34.61 -4.04
CA SER A 47 -6.02 -35.76 -4.95
C SER A 47 -6.46 -37.07 -4.29
N GLY A 48 -6.27 -37.22 -2.97
CA GLY A 48 -6.72 -38.37 -2.20
C GLY A 48 -8.25 -38.43 -2.10
N VAL A 49 -8.92 -37.28 -1.95
CA VAL A 49 -10.39 -37.18 -1.97
C VAL A 49 -10.93 -37.40 -3.38
N LEU A 50 -10.36 -36.77 -4.42
CA LEU A 50 -10.79 -36.96 -5.81
C LEU A 50 -10.56 -38.40 -6.32
N LYS A 51 -9.54 -39.08 -5.81
CA LYS A 51 -9.22 -40.47 -6.16
C LYS A 51 -9.97 -41.48 -5.30
N GLY A 52 -10.36 -41.12 -4.08
CA GLY A 52 -11.14 -41.93 -3.15
C GLY A 52 -12.66 -41.83 -3.37
N GLU A 53 -13.16 -40.69 -3.85
CA GLU A 53 -14.56 -40.44 -4.19
C GLU A 53 -14.69 -40.21 -5.70
N MET A 54 -14.58 -41.29 -6.48
CA MET A 54 -15.27 -41.54 -7.76
C MET A 54 -15.35 -40.43 -8.86
N VAL A 55 -14.40 -39.50 -9.00
CA VAL A 55 -14.44 -38.46 -10.07
C VAL A 55 -13.14 -38.30 -10.86
N PHE A 56 -12.33 -39.35 -11.00
CA PHE A 56 -11.24 -39.33 -12.00
C PHE A 56 -11.06 -40.71 -12.64
N ASP A 57 -11.98 -41.05 -13.52
CA ASP A 57 -11.71 -42.09 -14.52
C ASP A 57 -10.91 -41.43 -15.65
N LYS A 58 -9.63 -41.79 -15.74
CA LYS A 58 -8.67 -41.20 -16.69
C LYS A 58 -9.00 -41.57 -18.14
N ASP A 59 -9.96 -42.48 -18.35
CA ASP A 59 -10.43 -42.96 -19.65
C ASP A 59 -11.91 -42.60 -19.92
N ALA A 60 -12.53 -41.73 -19.09
CA ALA A 60 -13.90 -41.25 -19.33
C ALA A 60 -13.91 -39.89 -20.06
N GLU A 61 -14.68 -39.83 -21.15
CA GLU A 61 -14.77 -38.76 -22.15
C GLU A 61 -15.27 -37.38 -21.65
N ASP A 62 -15.54 -37.18 -20.36
CA ASP A 62 -15.91 -35.84 -19.85
C ASP A 62 -15.50 -35.62 -18.38
N PRO A 63 -14.32 -35.01 -18.11
CA PRO A 63 -13.72 -34.91 -16.78
C PRO A 63 -14.29 -33.81 -15.87
N PHE A 64 -15.35 -33.10 -16.29
CA PHE A 64 -16.02 -32.09 -15.47
C PHE A 64 -17.53 -32.26 -15.55
N LYS A 65 -18.09 -33.08 -14.66
CA LYS A 65 -19.54 -33.02 -14.39
C LYS A 65 -19.82 -31.69 -13.71
N ASN A 66 -20.79 -30.97 -14.28
CA ASN A 66 -21.02 -29.55 -14.05
C ASN A 66 -21.04 -29.19 -12.55
N PRO A 67 -20.19 -28.24 -12.10
CA PRO A 67 -20.11 -27.82 -10.69
C PRO A 67 -21.44 -27.26 -10.17
N LEU A 68 -22.33 -26.86 -11.07
CA LEU A 68 -23.67 -26.40 -10.77
C LEU A 68 -24.57 -27.51 -10.21
N ASP A 69 -24.43 -28.75 -10.67
CA ASP A 69 -25.24 -29.87 -10.16
C ASP A 69 -24.85 -30.22 -8.72
N ALA A 70 -23.56 -30.17 -8.39
CA ALA A 70 -23.09 -30.36 -7.02
C ALA A 70 -23.54 -29.23 -6.09
N LEU A 71 -23.62 -27.99 -6.59
CA LEU A 71 -24.14 -26.84 -5.86
C LEU A 71 -25.67 -26.94 -5.66
N ASP A 72 -26.41 -27.39 -6.66
CA ASP A 72 -27.87 -27.59 -6.58
C ASP A 72 -28.24 -28.74 -5.64
N ASP A 73 -27.48 -29.84 -5.61
CA ASP A 73 -27.70 -30.92 -4.65
C ASP A 73 -27.43 -30.49 -3.20
N VAL A 74 -26.39 -29.66 -2.98
CA VAL A 74 -26.10 -29.06 -1.68
C VAL A 74 -27.20 -28.08 -1.28
N ALA A 75 -27.68 -27.25 -2.21
CA ALA A 75 -28.77 -26.31 -1.98
C ALA A 75 -30.11 -27.02 -1.70
N ALA A 76 -30.40 -28.11 -2.41
CA ALA A 76 -31.57 -28.96 -2.20
C ALA A 76 -31.52 -29.65 -0.84
N LYS A 77 -30.35 -30.14 -0.41
CA LYS A 77 -30.16 -30.76 0.90
C LYS A 77 -30.26 -29.73 2.04
N ALA A 78 -29.73 -28.52 1.84
CA ALA A 78 -29.81 -27.43 2.80
C ALA A 78 -31.25 -26.92 2.99
N SER A 79 -32.02 -26.75 1.90
CA SER A 79 -33.42 -26.33 1.98
C SER A 79 -34.32 -27.38 2.67
N LYS A 80 -34.05 -28.67 2.43
CA LYS A 80 -34.75 -29.80 3.08
C LYS A 80 -34.39 -29.92 4.57
N GLY A 81 -33.14 -29.65 4.93
CA GLY A 81 -32.68 -29.58 6.33
C GLY A 81 -33.28 -28.39 7.08
N ALA A 82 -33.34 -27.22 6.43
CA ALA A 82 -33.90 -25.99 7.02
C ALA A 82 -35.42 -26.09 7.26
N THR A 83 -36.17 -26.74 6.34
CA THR A 83 -37.60 -26.97 6.53
C THR A 83 -37.90 -28.01 7.62
N ALA A 84 -37.07 -29.05 7.74
CA ALA A 84 -37.17 -30.01 8.85
C ALA A 84 -36.85 -29.35 10.21
N ALA A 85 -35.80 -28.53 10.29
CA ALA A 85 -35.43 -27.79 11.49
C ALA A 85 -36.50 -26.75 11.89
N LYS A 86 -37.09 -26.04 10.92
CA LYS A 86 -38.17 -25.09 11.16
C LYS A 86 -39.47 -25.77 11.64
N LYS A 87 -39.76 -26.99 11.17
CA LYS A 87 -40.90 -27.82 11.62
C LYS A 87 -40.65 -28.42 13.02
N ALA A 88 -39.41 -28.75 13.35
CA ALA A 88 -39.04 -29.20 14.70
C ALA A 88 -39.08 -28.05 15.72
N ALA A 89 -38.63 -26.85 15.33
CA ALA A 89 -38.66 -25.66 16.18
C ALA A 89 -40.10 -25.17 16.45
N SER A 90 -41.00 -25.25 15.46
CA SER A 90 -42.41 -24.83 15.64
C SER A 90 -43.21 -25.80 16.53
N THR A 91 -42.88 -27.10 16.50
CA THR A 91 -43.49 -28.11 17.38
C THR A 91 -42.95 -28.05 18.81
N ALA A 92 -41.65 -27.76 18.98
CA ALA A 92 -41.05 -27.51 20.29
C ALA A 92 -41.57 -26.23 20.96
N THR A 93 -41.74 -25.15 20.20
CA THR A 93 -42.27 -23.86 20.71
C THR A 93 -43.73 -23.99 21.15
N LYS A 94 -44.54 -24.79 20.44
CA LYS A 94 -45.94 -25.07 20.81
C LYS A 94 -46.08 -25.94 22.07
N LYS A 95 -45.08 -26.80 22.35
CA LYS A 95 -45.05 -27.66 23.55
C LYS A 95 -44.51 -26.91 24.80
N ALA A 96 -43.60 -25.95 24.61
CA ALA A 96 -43.08 -25.10 25.69
C ALA A 96 -44.08 -24.00 26.14
N GLY A 97 -44.90 -23.48 25.22
CA GLY A 97 -45.91 -22.45 25.53
C GLY A 97 -47.06 -22.94 26.44
N GLN A 98 -47.24 -24.26 26.59
CA GLN A 98 -48.30 -24.83 27.44
C GLN A 98 -47.81 -25.17 28.87
N ALA A 99 -46.50 -25.13 29.13
CA ALA A 99 -45.92 -25.39 30.46
C ALA A 99 -45.59 -24.11 31.26
N ALA A 100 -45.56 -22.93 30.62
CA ALA A 100 -45.17 -21.67 31.26
C ALA A 100 -46.32 -20.89 31.95
N LYS A 101 -47.57 -21.40 31.94
CA LYS A 101 -48.72 -20.72 32.59
C LYS A 101 -49.02 -21.20 34.02
N LYS A 102 -48.12 -21.98 34.64
CA LYS A 102 -48.31 -22.51 36.00
C LYS A 102 -47.02 -22.55 36.82
N SER A 103 -46.37 -21.40 37.00
CA SER A 103 -45.49 -21.08 38.14
C SER A 103 -45.07 -19.62 37.95
N GLY A 104 -45.70 -18.65 38.62
CA GLY A 104 -45.31 -18.30 39.99
C GLY A 104 -44.06 -17.42 39.92
N SER A 105 -44.17 -16.12 39.62
CA SER A 105 -44.40 -15.09 40.64
C SER A 105 -43.60 -15.37 41.91
N ALA A 106 -42.34 -14.92 41.98
CA ALA A 106 -41.75 -14.28 43.15
C ALA A 106 -40.27 -13.93 42.91
N THR A 107 -39.86 -12.77 43.42
CA THR A 107 -38.49 -12.39 43.77
C THR A 107 -37.53 -12.04 42.62
N ALA A 108 -37.71 -10.84 42.07
CA ALA A 108 -36.58 -10.00 41.67
C ALA A 108 -36.23 -9.09 42.86
N ALA A 109 -35.11 -9.34 43.51
CA ALA A 109 -34.51 -8.45 44.49
C ALA A 109 -32.99 -8.55 44.37
N ALA A 110 -32.37 -7.39 44.10
CA ALA A 110 -31.03 -6.93 44.51
C ALA A 110 -29.82 -7.88 44.32
N GLY A 111 -28.65 -7.43 43.89
CA GLY A 111 -28.09 -6.09 43.89
C GLY A 111 -26.59 -6.20 43.63
N ALA A 112 -26.01 -5.09 43.21
CA ALA A 112 -24.60 -4.91 42.93
C ALA A 112 -23.71 -5.00 44.18
N ALA A 113 -22.51 -5.57 44.01
CA ALA A 113 -21.27 -5.34 44.79
C ALA A 113 -20.24 -6.39 44.32
N ALA A 114 -18.93 -6.17 44.18
CA ALA A 114 -18.08 -5.02 44.37
C ALA A 114 -16.77 -5.33 43.62
N ALA A 115 -16.17 -4.29 43.03
CA ALA A 115 -14.76 -4.31 42.70
C ALA A 115 -13.94 -4.15 43.99
N ALA A 116 -12.84 -4.91 44.09
CA ALA A 116 -11.52 -4.50 44.60
C ALA A 116 -10.82 -5.63 45.37
N ALA A 117 -9.74 -6.14 44.79
CA ALA A 117 -8.51 -6.44 45.52
C ALA A 117 -7.38 -6.65 44.48
N ALA A 118 -6.48 -5.68 44.42
CA ALA A 118 -5.19 -5.79 43.74
C ALA A 118 -4.09 -6.10 44.77
N LYS A 119 -2.94 -6.54 44.25
CA LYS A 119 -1.59 -6.79 44.85
C LYS A 119 -1.35 -8.19 45.43
N VAL A 120 -0.23 -8.89 45.20
CA VAL A 120 1.08 -8.64 44.52
C VAL A 120 1.72 -10.01 44.14
N GLU A 121 2.73 -9.97 43.26
CA GLU A 121 3.86 -10.91 43.09
C GLU A 121 3.61 -12.32 42.51
N GLN A 122 4.10 -12.56 41.29
CA GLN A 122 5.13 -13.60 41.03
C GLN A 122 5.59 -13.57 39.57
N GLY A 123 6.91 -13.54 39.39
CA GLY A 123 7.55 -13.99 38.17
C GLY A 123 7.20 -15.45 37.91
N GLY A 124 6.94 -15.77 36.64
CA GLY A 124 6.60 -17.10 36.20
C GLY A 124 6.20 -17.07 34.74
N ASP A 125 7.09 -17.59 33.91
CA ASP A 125 6.83 -17.99 32.53
C ASP A 125 5.56 -18.87 32.53
N ALA A 126 4.43 -18.28 32.16
CA ALA A 126 3.14 -18.95 32.06
C ALA A 126 2.66 -18.80 30.60
N PRO A 127 2.23 -19.90 29.96
CA PRO A 127 1.94 -19.93 28.54
C PRO A 127 0.84 -18.91 28.23
N ALA A 128 1.10 -18.06 27.24
CA ALA A 128 0.17 -17.05 26.75
C ALA A 128 -1.21 -17.67 26.57
N LYS A 129 -2.16 -17.25 27.42
CA LYS A 129 -3.58 -17.61 27.26
C LYS A 129 -3.99 -17.23 25.83
N PRO A 130 -4.67 -18.11 25.08
CA PRO A 130 -5.06 -17.81 23.72
C PRO A 130 -5.95 -16.57 23.72
N GLU A 131 -5.45 -15.46 23.15
CA GLU A 131 -6.17 -14.20 23.10
C GLU A 131 -7.57 -14.43 22.55
N SER A 132 -8.57 -13.98 23.29
CA SER A 132 -9.96 -14.09 22.86
C SER A 132 -10.19 -13.29 21.57
N PHE A 133 -11.12 -13.72 20.73
CA PHE A 133 -11.43 -13.04 19.46
C PHE A 133 -11.74 -11.54 19.63
N ALA A 134 -12.29 -11.15 20.78
CA ALA A 134 -12.58 -9.75 21.11
C ALA A 134 -11.29 -8.91 21.20
N GLU A 135 -10.23 -9.47 21.78
CA GLU A 135 -8.94 -8.81 21.96
C GLU A 135 -8.18 -8.67 20.62
N ARG A 136 -8.23 -9.73 19.80
CA ARG A 136 -7.65 -9.72 18.45
C ARG A 136 -8.36 -8.72 17.53
N LYS A 137 -9.68 -8.61 17.62
CA LYS A 137 -10.46 -7.61 16.87
C LYS A 137 -10.13 -6.18 17.32
N ALA A 138 -10.07 -5.94 18.63
CA ALA A 138 -9.71 -4.63 19.16
C ALA A 138 -8.29 -4.20 18.75
N ARG A 139 -7.33 -5.13 18.73
CA ARG A 139 -5.96 -4.89 18.25
C ARG A 139 -5.95 -4.52 16.78
N TYR A 140 -6.70 -5.23 15.94
CA TYR A 140 -6.79 -4.96 14.51
C TYR A 140 -7.43 -3.59 14.22
N ASP A 141 -8.52 -3.25 14.91
CA ASP A 141 -9.19 -1.96 14.74
C ASP A 141 -8.28 -0.80 15.18
N LYS A 142 -7.53 -0.97 16.27
CA LYS A 142 -6.53 0.02 16.75
C LYS A 142 -5.33 0.16 15.81
N GLU A 143 -4.82 -0.94 15.28
CA GLU A 143 -3.70 -0.93 14.32
C GLU A 143 -4.10 -0.26 13.00
N ARG A 144 -5.36 -0.46 12.56
CA ARG A 144 -5.91 0.20 11.37
C ARG A 144 -6.08 1.71 11.58
N GLN A 145 -6.56 2.13 12.75
CA GLN A 145 -6.67 3.55 13.09
C GLN A 145 -5.30 4.21 13.15
N ALA A 146 -4.33 3.60 13.86
CA ALA A 146 -2.96 4.10 13.93
C ALA A 146 -2.31 4.20 12.55
N LYS A 147 -2.53 3.22 11.66
CA LYS A 147 -2.02 3.27 10.28
C LYS A 147 -2.66 4.40 9.47
N LYS A 148 -3.97 4.61 9.63
CA LYS A 148 -4.68 5.70 8.94
C LYS A 148 -4.24 7.08 9.43
N GLU A 149 -3.97 7.23 10.72
CA GLU A 149 -3.44 8.45 11.32
C GLU A 149 -2.00 8.72 10.87
N ALA A 150 -1.15 7.69 10.86
CA ALA A 150 0.23 7.80 10.37
C ALA A 150 0.29 8.14 8.86
N GLU A 151 -0.59 7.54 8.05
CA GLU A 151 -0.71 7.86 6.63
C GLU A 151 -1.20 9.30 6.41
N ALA A 152 -2.18 9.75 7.20
CA ALA A 152 -2.67 11.13 7.15
C ALA A 152 -1.61 12.14 7.61
N GLU A 153 -0.80 11.81 8.62
CA GLU A 153 0.32 12.64 9.07
C GLU A 153 1.42 12.71 8.01
N LYS A 154 1.76 11.58 7.39
CA LYS A 154 2.74 11.50 6.30
C LYS A 154 2.29 12.30 5.08
N ALA A 155 1.02 12.17 4.68
CA ALA A 155 0.44 12.95 3.58
C ALA A 155 0.42 14.46 3.89
N LYS A 156 0.17 14.87 5.14
CA LYS A 156 0.26 16.28 5.54
C LYS A 156 1.69 16.81 5.47
N LYS A 157 2.68 16.02 5.90
CA LYS A 157 4.10 16.39 5.82
C LYS A 157 4.57 16.49 4.37
N GLU A 158 4.21 15.53 3.53
CA GLU A 158 4.53 15.56 2.09
C GLU A 158 3.87 16.77 1.40
N ALA A 159 2.59 17.06 1.70
CA ALA A 159 1.93 18.24 1.16
C ALA A 159 2.51 19.57 1.68
N GLU A 160 3.00 19.62 2.92
CA GLU A 160 3.68 20.80 3.45
C GLU A 160 5.06 21.00 2.80
N GLU A 161 5.80 19.92 2.58
CA GLU A 161 7.09 19.94 1.88
C GLU A 161 6.92 20.38 0.42
N GLU A 162 5.93 19.84 -0.29
CA GLU A 162 5.62 20.23 -1.67
C GLU A 162 5.20 21.70 -1.76
N ARG A 163 4.43 22.19 -0.78
CA ARG A 163 4.08 23.63 -0.71
C ARG A 163 5.29 24.51 -0.44
N LYS A 164 6.24 24.07 0.41
CA LYS A 164 7.49 24.79 0.66
C LYS A 164 8.36 24.81 -0.59
N ALA A 165 8.52 23.68 -1.26
CA ALA A 165 9.26 23.58 -2.52
C ALA A 165 8.64 24.45 -3.64
N ALA A 166 7.31 24.42 -3.78
CA ALA A 166 6.61 25.26 -4.75
C ALA A 166 6.75 26.78 -4.43
N ALA A 167 6.75 27.14 -3.14
CA ALA A 167 6.97 28.52 -2.73
C ALA A 167 8.42 28.97 -2.99
N GLU A 168 9.40 28.10 -2.79
CA GLU A 168 10.80 28.37 -3.09
C GLU A 168 11.03 28.52 -4.60
N ALA A 169 10.48 27.62 -5.42
CA ALA A 169 10.55 27.70 -6.87
C ALA A 169 9.97 29.00 -7.41
N ARG A 170 8.82 29.45 -6.88
CA ARG A 170 8.21 30.75 -7.25
C ARG A 170 9.09 31.94 -6.84
N LYS A 171 9.77 31.87 -5.69
CA LYS A 171 10.72 32.91 -5.26
C LYS A 171 11.93 32.96 -6.18
N ALA A 172 12.48 31.80 -6.57
CA ALA A 172 13.60 31.71 -7.49
C ALA A 172 13.24 32.24 -8.89
N GLU A 173 12.06 31.88 -9.41
CA GLU A 173 11.57 32.40 -10.70
C GLU A 173 11.36 33.92 -10.66
N ALA A 174 10.77 34.45 -9.57
CA ALA A 174 10.60 35.89 -9.40
C ALA A 174 11.94 36.63 -9.29
N ALA A 175 12.95 36.05 -8.65
CA ALA A 175 14.29 36.61 -8.58
C ALA A 175 14.98 36.63 -9.95
N ALA A 176 14.86 35.55 -10.73
CA ALA A 176 15.39 35.47 -12.08
C ALA A 176 14.78 36.54 -13.00
N LYS A 177 13.44 36.71 -12.97
CA LYS A 177 12.75 37.75 -13.76
C LYS A 177 13.17 39.16 -13.36
N ARG A 178 13.43 39.41 -12.08
CA ARG A 178 13.94 40.72 -11.60
C ARG A 178 15.37 40.98 -12.09
N ALA A 179 16.25 39.98 -12.03
CA ALA A 179 17.62 40.09 -12.53
C ALA A 179 17.64 40.35 -14.05
N GLU A 180 16.80 39.66 -14.81
CA GLU A 180 16.67 39.89 -16.26
C GLU A 180 16.13 41.29 -16.59
N ALA A 181 15.12 41.77 -15.85
CA ALA A 181 14.59 43.12 -16.01
C ALA A 181 15.63 44.19 -15.64
N GLU A 182 16.43 43.97 -14.61
CA GLU A 182 17.52 44.87 -14.23
C GLU A 182 18.64 44.89 -15.28
N ALA A 183 19.01 43.73 -15.82
CA ALA A 183 19.98 43.63 -16.91
C ALA A 183 19.49 44.36 -18.17
N LYS A 184 18.21 44.20 -18.54
CA LYS A 184 17.59 44.94 -19.66
C LYS A 184 17.61 46.46 -19.42
N ARG A 185 17.29 46.93 -18.21
CA ARG A 185 17.37 48.35 -17.85
C ARG A 185 18.79 48.90 -17.92
N LYS A 186 19.78 48.13 -17.45
CA LYS A 186 21.20 48.49 -17.53
C LYS A 186 21.70 48.55 -18.98
N ALA A 187 21.28 47.61 -19.83
CA ALA A 187 21.61 47.61 -21.25
C ALA A 187 20.96 48.80 -21.99
N GLU A 188 19.69 49.12 -21.70
CA GLU A 188 19.00 50.27 -22.28
C GLU A 188 19.62 51.60 -21.81
N ALA A 189 20.01 51.72 -20.54
CA ALA A 189 20.72 52.88 -20.01
C ALA A 189 22.10 53.05 -20.68
N ALA A 190 22.86 51.96 -20.85
CA ALA A 190 24.13 51.99 -21.56
C ALA A 190 23.96 52.42 -23.03
N ALA A 191 22.94 51.90 -23.72
CA ALA A 191 22.64 52.30 -25.10
C ALA A 191 22.32 53.80 -25.22
N LYS A 192 21.55 54.35 -24.26
CA LYS A 192 21.24 55.80 -24.22
C LYS A 192 22.47 56.67 -23.96
N THR A 193 23.38 56.24 -23.08
CA THR A 193 24.64 56.97 -22.83
C THR A 193 25.57 56.97 -24.05
N VAL A 194 25.58 55.90 -24.84
CA VAL A 194 26.37 55.83 -26.08
C VAL A 194 25.78 56.70 -27.17
N SER A 195 24.45 56.81 -27.28
CA SER A 195 23.81 57.75 -28.21
C SER A 195 23.99 59.22 -27.82
N GLU A 196 24.01 59.53 -26.52
CA GLU A 196 24.22 60.90 -26.02
C GLU A 196 25.69 61.35 -26.17
N ALA A 197 26.64 60.43 -26.04
CA ALA A 197 28.06 60.70 -26.31
C ALA A 197 28.39 60.87 -27.82
N ALA A 198 27.56 60.32 -28.72
CA ALA A 198 27.71 60.50 -30.16
C ALA A 198 27.17 61.86 -30.65
N ASP A 199 26.25 62.49 -29.91
CA ASP A 199 25.71 63.82 -30.21
C ASP A 199 26.59 64.96 -29.66
N ALA A 200 27.51 64.64 -28.73
CA ALA A 200 28.45 65.58 -28.12
C ALA A 200 29.90 65.41 -28.63
N ALA A 201 30.11 65.44 -29.96
CA ALA A 201 31.44 65.64 -30.55
C ALA A 201 31.59 67.10 -31.03
N PRO A 202 32.69 67.80 -30.67
CA PRO A 202 32.82 69.24 -30.84
C PRO A 202 33.00 69.65 -32.30
N ALA A 203 32.49 70.83 -32.62
CA ALA A 203 32.65 71.53 -33.89
C ALA A 203 34.12 71.47 -34.40
N ALA A 204 34.27 71.00 -35.64
CA ALA A 204 35.53 70.96 -36.36
C ALA A 204 36.11 72.37 -36.59
N PRO A 205 37.43 72.60 -36.45
CA PRO A 205 38.07 73.74 -37.05
C PRO A 205 38.41 73.43 -38.52
N ALA A 206 37.88 74.25 -39.42
CA ALA A 206 38.31 74.31 -40.81
C ALA A 206 39.68 74.99 -40.94
N ALA A 207 40.63 74.37 -41.64
CA ALA A 207 41.79 75.01 -42.27
C ALA A 207 42.39 74.02 -43.29
N ASP A 208 42.09 74.17 -44.59
CA ASP A 208 42.87 74.91 -45.60
C ASP A 208 44.03 74.08 -46.16
N MET A 209 43.81 73.47 -47.33
CA MET A 209 44.85 72.93 -48.21
C MET A 209 45.17 73.96 -49.29
N PRO A 210 46.44 74.32 -49.55
CA PRO A 210 46.79 74.99 -50.79
C PRO A 210 47.16 73.95 -51.86
N ALA A 211 46.41 73.99 -52.95
CA ALA A 211 46.80 73.45 -54.25
C ALA A 211 47.47 74.57 -55.05
N ALA A 212 48.70 74.34 -55.51
CA ALA A 212 49.39 75.05 -56.60
C ALA A 212 50.74 74.36 -56.82
N GLU A 213 51.32 74.20 -57.99
CA GLU A 213 50.92 74.27 -59.40
C GLU A 213 52.19 73.81 -60.15
N LYS A 214 52.04 73.20 -61.32
CA LYS A 214 53.14 72.88 -62.24
C LYS A 214 53.96 74.13 -62.61
N LYS A 215 55.28 74.00 -62.77
CA LYS A 215 56.02 74.33 -64.02
C LYS A 215 57.53 74.09 -63.90
N GLU A 216 58.07 73.51 -64.98
CA GLU A 216 59.40 73.68 -65.63
C GLU A 216 60.63 73.93 -64.72
N ASN A 217 61.75 73.21 -64.85
CA ASN A 217 62.46 72.81 -66.06
C ASN A 217 63.47 71.69 -65.72
#